data_AF-A0A1A1WMJ3-F1
#
_entry.id   AF-A0A1A1WMJ3-F1
#
_cell.length_a   1.000
_cell.length_b   1.000
_cell.length_c   1.000
_cell.angle_alpha   90.00
_cell.angle_beta   90.00
_cell.angle_gamma   90.00
#
_symmetry.space_group_name_H-M   'P 1'
#
loop_
_entity.id
_entity.type
_entity.pdbx_description
1 polymer ?
#
loop_
_entity_poly.entity_id
_entity_poly.type
_entity_poly.pdbx_seq_one_letter_code
_entity_poly.pdbx_strand_id
1 'polypeptide(L)'
;MTAPNDEAEVTRGDRFIKTAVAILGETGRTDFTVQEVVARSKTSLRAFYQHFNGKDELLLALFDRTIAQSVQAWRAETMGLDSTSALKLLIDRLSQQPASSTQDSLNRALTLYNQHLAETRPRDYARVLSPLHRLIRDIVGQGITEGVFNPGLDVGAAAAIVMQTVMGAQRLHWLGSELNGTPVDTGQLYDFCSRALGIRETDEVSTVPSLAELFGQIGMRPGSRNGEFAMTMPVSPQVVNTSGALQGGLIATLVDVAGGQFGLDYLQPGTTMTTSDLFVRYLRPVRQGSAFAVPKVLRSGRRAMVMQVDIFGDGDGDDELLATATVNFAIINGPTPTNGLRADG
;
A
#
# COMPACT_ATOMS: atom_id res chain seq x y z
N MET A 1 -28.16 36.66 -44.52
CA MET A 1 -27.42 35.64 -45.30
C MET A 1 -26.38 35.03 -44.36
N THR A 2 -26.34 33.68 -44.31
CA THR A 2 -25.41 32.80 -43.57
C THR A 2 -25.36 32.88 -42.03
N ALA A 3 -26.24 32.11 -41.37
CA ALA A 3 -25.95 31.31 -40.15
C ALA A 3 -27.09 30.32 -39.75
N PRO A 4 -27.42 29.27 -40.54
CA PRO A 4 -28.12 28.10 -40.01
C PRO A 4 -27.34 26.77 -40.20
N ASN A 5 -26.13 26.80 -40.77
CA ASN A 5 -25.46 25.59 -41.24
C ASN A 5 -24.57 24.91 -40.18
N ASP A 6 -23.97 25.66 -39.24
CA ASP A 6 -23.08 25.10 -38.21
C ASP A 6 -23.81 24.21 -37.20
N GLU A 7 -24.98 24.63 -36.69
CA GLU A 7 -25.76 23.79 -35.75
C GLU A 7 -26.29 22.52 -36.44
N ALA A 8 -26.68 22.61 -37.71
CA ALA A 8 -27.14 21.47 -38.49
C ALA A 8 -26.01 20.48 -38.82
N GLU A 9 -24.78 20.97 -39.06
CA GLU A 9 -23.59 20.15 -39.31
C GLU A 9 -23.08 19.45 -38.03
N VAL A 10 -23.05 20.14 -36.89
CA VAL A 10 -22.72 19.54 -35.58
C VAL A 10 -23.72 18.42 -35.24
N THR A 11 -25.00 18.61 -35.55
CA THR A 11 -26.05 17.59 -35.32
C THR A 11 -25.90 16.35 -36.22
N ARG A 12 -25.32 16.49 -37.43
CA ARG A 12 -25.10 15.38 -38.36
C ARG A 12 -23.88 14.53 -38.00
N GLY A 13 -22.77 15.15 -37.63
CA GLY A 13 -21.61 14.45 -37.06
C GLY A 13 -21.98 13.64 -35.82
N ASP A 14 -22.76 14.23 -34.92
CA ASP A 14 -23.28 13.58 -33.71
C ASP A 14 -24.13 12.35 -34.00
N ARG A 15 -24.89 12.35 -35.11
CA ARG A 15 -25.69 11.19 -35.51
C ARG A 15 -24.79 9.99 -35.85
N PHE A 16 -23.69 10.21 -36.56
CA PHE A 16 -22.74 9.14 -36.87
C PHE A 16 -22.06 8.58 -35.63
N ILE A 17 -21.65 9.46 -34.70
CA ILE A 17 -21.07 9.04 -33.40
C ILE A 17 -22.10 8.20 -32.62
N LYS A 18 -23.35 8.65 -32.53
CA LYS A 18 -24.43 7.90 -31.85
C LYS A 18 -24.68 6.54 -32.50
N THR A 19 -24.65 6.47 -33.82
CA THR A 19 -24.76 5.19 -34.54
C THR A 19 -23.56 4.28 -34.26
N ALA A 20 -22.34 4.80 -34.22
CA ALA A 20 -21.16 4.03 -33.85
C ALA A 20 -21.28 3.47 -32.42
N VAL A 21 -21.73 4.29 -31.44
CA VAL A 21 -21.99 3.82 -30.06
C VAL A 21 -22.97 2.64 -30.05
N ALA A 22 -24.06 2.71 -30.82
CA ALA A 22 -25.02 1.63 -30.89
C ALA A 22 -24.40 0.33 -31.46
N ILE A 23 -23.64 0.44 -32.56
CA ILE A 23 -22.93 -0.72 -33.15
C ILE A 23 -21.94 -1.32 -32.16
N LEU A 24 -21.14 -0.49 -31.48
CA LEU A 24 -20.15 -0.95 -30.50
C LEU A 24 -20.82 -1.60 -29.28
N GLY A 25 -21.94 -1.06 -28.83
CA GLY A 25 -22.71 -1.62 -27.71
C GLY A 25 -23.39 -2.96 -28.04
N GLU A 26 -23.66 -3.25 -29.32
CA GLU A 26 -24.20 -4.54 -29.76
C GLU A 26 -23.11 -5.59 -29.99
N THR A 27 -21.95 -5.18 -30.51
CA THR A 27 -20.92 -6.10 -31.02
C THR A 27 -19.71 -6.27 -30.09
N GLY A 28 -19.42 -5.27 -29.27
CA GLY A 28 -18.21 -5.19 -28.44
C GLY A 28 -16.91 -5.13 -29.23
N ARG A 29 -16.97 -4.79 -30.53
CA ARG A 29 -15.83 -4.83 -31.46
C ARG A 29 -15.82 -3.62 -32.39
N THR A 30 -14.64 -3.27 -32.88
CA THR A 30 -14.41 -2.14 -33.79
C THR A 30 -14.34 -2.56 -35.28
N ASP A 31 -14.82 -3.75 -35.61
CA ASP A 31 -14.74 -4.38 -36.94
C ASP A 31 -15.86 -3.95 -37.91
N PHE A 32 -16.73 -3.02 -37.52
CA PHE A 32 -17.74 -2.44 -38.41
C PHE A 32 -17.14 -1.65 -39.58
N THR A 33 -17.96 -1.41 -40.62
CA THR A 33 -17.57 -0.65 -41.81
C THR A 33 -18.21 0.74 -41.85
N VAL A 34 -17.60 1.67 -42.60
CA VAL A 34 -18.20 3.00 -42.85
C VAL A 34 -19.57 2.86 -43.52
N GLN A 35 -19.73 1.90 -44.43
CA GLN A 35 -21.00 1.64 -45.11
C GLN A 35 -22.11 1.23 -44.13
N GLU A 36 -21.78 0.41 -43.13
CA GLU A 36 -22.72 -0.01 -42.10
C GLU A 36 -23.19 1.19 -41.24
N VAL A 37 -22.26 2.06 -40.82
CA VAL A 37 -22.59 3.27 -40.06
C VAL A 37 -23.50 4.19 -40.85
N VAL A 38 -23.21 4.39 -42.14
CA VAL A 38 -24.02 5.23 -43.04
C VAL A 38 -25.42 4.64 -43.22
N ALA A 39 -25.51 3.33 -43.47
CA ALA A 39 -26.78 2.63 -43.62
C ALA A 39 -27.66 2.74 -42.37
N ARG A 40 -27.10 2.48 -41.18
CA ARG A 40 -27.83 2.54 -39.90
C ARG A 40 -28.20 3.97 -39.48
N SER A 41 -27.35 4.95 -39.76
CA SER A 41 -27.63 6.36 -39.45
C SER A 41 -28.70 6.98 -40.37
N LYS A 42 -29.12 6.26 -41.42
CA LYS A 42 -30.05 6.72 -42.46
C LYS A 42 -29.59 8.03 -43.12
N THR A 43 -28.30 8.11 -43.42
CA THR A 43 -27.67 9.26 -44.09
C THR A 43 -26.88 8.79 -45.32
N SER A 44 -26.21 9.71 -46.03
CA SER A 44 -25.45 9.37 -47.24
C SER A 44 -23.95 9.21 -46.96
N LEU A 45 -23.26 8.42 -47.80
CA LEU A 45 -21.82 8.25 -47.72
C LEU A 45 -21.07 9.58 -47.92
N ARG A 46 -21.59 10.44 -48.80
CA ARG A 46 -21.06 11.80 -48.99
C ARG A 46 -21.16 12.64 -47.72
N ALA A 47 -22.27 12.55 -46.99
CA ALA A 47 -22.44 13.27 -45.72
C ALA A 47 -21.48 12.75 -44.65
N PHE A 48 -21.18 11.45 -44.63
CA PHE A 48 -20.16 10.90 -43.72
C PHE A 48 -18.78 11.52 -43.98
N TYR A 49 -18.32 11.50 -45.23
CA TYR A 49 -17.00 12.02 -45.60
C TYR A 49 -16.88 13.55 -45.52
N GLN A 50 -17.99 14.28 -45.33
CA GLN A 50 -17.95 15.69 -44.96
C GLN A 50 -17.53 15.92 -43.50
N HIS A 51 -17.73 14.92 -42.63
CA HIS A 51 -17.42 15.02 -41.20
C HIS A 51 -16.23 14.16 -40.78
N PHE A 52 -16.02 12.99 -41.40
CA PHE A 52 -14.97 12.04 -41.04
C PHE A 52 -14.31 11.46 -42.30
N ASN A 53 -12.99 11.49 -42.36
CA ASN A 53 -12.18 10.91 -43.43
C ASN A 53 -12.22 9.37 -43.43
N GLY A 54 -12.75 8.74 -42.37
CA GLY A 54 -12.90 7.30 -42.29
C GLY A 54 -13.33 6.80 -40.91
N LYS A 55 -13.34 5.47 -40.76
CA LYS A 55 -13.69 4.78 -39.52
C LYS A 55 -12.82 5.24 -38.34
N ASP A 56 -11.52 5.36 -38.55
CA ASP A 56 -10.59 5.68 -37.47
C ASP A 56 -10.81 7.08 -36.91
N GLU A 57 -11.14 8.06 -37.76
CA GLU A 57 -11.44 9.42 -37.30
C GLU A 57 -12.77 9.49 -36.55
N LEU A 58 -13.78 8.72 -36.98
CA LEU A 58 -15.03 8.55 -36.26
C LEU A 58 -14.80 7.93 -34.87
N LEU A 59 -14.01 6.85 -34.80
CA LEU A 59 -13.66 6.19 -33.54
C LEU A 59 -12.84 7.11 -32.62
N LEU A 60 -11.91 7.87 -33.18
CA LEU A 60 -11.11 8.85 -32.43
C LEU A 60 -12.02 9.93 -31.84
N ALA A 61 -12.93 10.50 -32.63
CA ALA A 61 -13.89 11.50 -32.16
C ALA A 61 -14.83 10.95 -31.08
N LEU A 62 -15.30 9.70 -31.25
CA LEU A 62 -16.10 9.02 -30.25
C LEU A 62 -15.32 8.83 -28.93
N PHE A 63 -14.09 8.33 -29.01
CA PHE A 63 -13.26 8.09 -27.83
C PHE A 63 -12.90 9.40 -27.12
N ASP A 64 -12.49 10.42 -27.87
CA ASP A 64 -12.19 11.77 -27.37
C ASP A 64 -13.38 12.38 -26.62
N ARG A 65 -14.58 12.33 -27.22
CA ARG A 65 -15.82 12.79 -26.58
C ARG A 65 -16.14 12.01 -25.31
N THR A 66 -15.99 10.69 -25.35
CA THR A 66 -16.31 9.82 -24.21
C THR A 66 -15.40 10.11 -23.03
N ILE A 67 -14.08 10.15 -23.26
CA ILE A 67 -13.09 10.47 -22.20
C ILE A 67 -13.31 11.89 -21.67
N ALA A 68 -13.53 12.88 -22.54
CA ALA A 68 -13.76 14.26 -22.11
C ALA A 68 -15.00 14.39 -21.23
N GLN A 69 -16.11 13.73 -21.61
CA GLN A 69 -17.36 13.76 -20.84
C GLN A 69 -17.20 13.06 -19.48
N SER A 70 -16.59 11.88 -19.44
CA SER A 70 -16.33 11.16 -18.18
C SER A 70 -15.44 11.96 -17.23
N VAL A 71 -14.34 12.52 -17.73
CA VAL A 71 -13.42 13.32 -16.91
C VAL A 71 -14.08 14.60 -16.39
N GLN A 72 -14.94 15.25 -17.18
CA GLN A 72 -15.69 16.40 -16.69
C GLN A 72 -16.64 16.03 -15.55
N ALA A 73 -17.34 14.90 -15.66
CA ALA A 73 -18.21 14.42 -14.59
C ALA A 73 -17.41 14.13 -13.31
N TRP A 74 -16.30 13.40 -13.40
CA TRP A 74 -15.46 13.09 -12.24
C TRP A 74 -14.80 14.32 -11.63
N ARG A 75 -14.42 15.32 -12.45
CA ARG A 75 -13.92 16.59 -11.93
C ARG A 75 -14.98 17.35 -11.12
N ALA A 76 -16.25 17.27 -11.52
CA ALA A 76 -17.34 17.86 -10.75
C ALA A 76 -17.57 17.10 -9.43
N GLU A 77 -17.51 15.76 -9.46
CA GLU A 77 -17.68 14.92 -8.26
C GLU A 77 -16.53 15.02 -7.26
N THR A 78 -15.31 15.26 -7.73
CA THR A 78 -14.12 15.43 -6.86
C THR A 78 -13.99 16.84 -6.29
N MET A 79 -14.84 17.78 -6.73
CA MET A 79 -14.77 19.17 -6.28
C MET A 79 -15.10 19.28 -4.79
N GLY A 80 -14.17 19.84 -4.01
CA GLY A 80 -14.33 20.05 -2.57
C GLY A 80 -14.00 18.84 -1.71
N LEU A 81 -13.58 17.72 -2.31
CA LEU A 81 -13.01 16.58 -1.57
C LEU A 81 -11.54 16.84 -1.24
N ASP A 82 -11.05 16.24 -0.15
CA ASP A 82 -9.62 16.10 0.09
C ASP A 82 -8.98 15.17 -0.95
N SER A 83 -7.66 15.25 -1.11
CA SER A 83 -6.93 14.50 -2.13
C SER A 83 -7.06 12.97 -2.03
N THR A 84 -7.21 12.44 -0.81
CA THR A 84 -7.30 11.01 -0.53
C THR A 84 -8.68 10.49 -0.96
N SER A 85 -9.74 11.18 -0.55
CA SER A 85 -11.12 10.93 -0.96
C SER A 85 -11.31 11.10 -2.47
N ALA A 86 -10.70 12.13 -3.07
CA ALA A 86 -10.75 12.37 -4.51
C ALA A 86 -10.06 11.23 -5.30
N LEU A 87 -8.90 10.75 -4.83
CA LEU A 87 -8.21 9.60 -5.42
C LEU A 87 -9.07 8.34 -5.34
N LYS A 88 -9.65 8.05 -4.17
CA LYS A 88 -10.54 6.89 -3.96
C LYS A 88 -11.73 6.94 -4.91
N LEU A 89 -12.42 8.08 -4.99
CA LEU A 89 -13.58 8.26 -5.87
C LEU A 89 -13.20 8.03 -7.34
N LEU A 90 -12.06 8.58 -7.77
CA LEU A 90 -11.62 8.40 -9.16
C LEU A 90 -11.31 6.94 -9.48
N ILE A 91 -10.62 6.22 -8.58
CA ILE A 91 -10.33 4.79 -8.75
C ILE A 91 -11.63 3.98 -8.79
N ASP A 92 -12.61 4.31 -7.94
CA ASP A 92 -13.94 3.70 -7.93
C ASP A 92 -14.69 3.91 -9.25
N ARG A 93 -14.66 5.14 -9.78
CA ARG A 93 -15.29 5.48 -11.06
C ARG A 93 -14.65 4.78 -12.25
N LEU A 94 -13.31 4.69 -12.27
CA LEU A 94 -12.58 3.99 -13.31
C LEU A 94 -12.79 2.47 -13.26
N SER A 95 -13.05 1.93 -12.07
CA SER A 95 -13.24 0.49 -11.82
C SER A 95 -14.70 0.06 -11.75
N GLN A 96 -15.62 0.97 -12.06
CA GLN A 96 -17.05 0.74 -11.92
C GLN A 96 -17.53 -0.36 -12.88
N GLN A 97 -18.25 -1.34 -12.33
CA GLN A 97 -18.86 -2.41 -13.11
C GLN A 97 -19.88 -1.85 -14.11
N PRO A 98 -19.94 -2.39 -15.34
CA PRO A 98 -20.90 -1.94 -16.34
C PRO A 98 -22.33 -2.22 -15.87
N ALA A 99 -23.23 -1.24 -16.03
CA ALA A 99 -24.63 -1.36 -15.59
C ALA A 99 -25.48 -2.25 -16.52
N SER A 100 -24.94 -2.61 -17.69
CA SER A 100 -25.62 -3.45 -18.70
C SER A 100 -24.61 -4.15 -19.59
N SER A 101 -25.03 -5.23 -20.26
CA SER A 101 -24.23 -5.93 -21.28
C SER A 101 -23.86 -5.04 -22.47
N THR A 102 -24.70 -4.07 -22.81
CA THR A 102 -24.41 -3.07 -23.85
C THR A 102 -23.27 -2.15 -23.43
N GLN A 103 -23.28 -1.69 -22.18
CA GLN A 103 -22.21 -0.86 -21.64
C GLN A 103 -20.90 -1.66 -21.52
N ASP A 104 -20.98 -2.93 -21.11
CA ASP A 104 -19.83 -3.85 -21.08
C ASP A 104 -19.18 -3.99 -22.47
N SER A 105 -20.00 -4.26 -23.49
CA SER A 105 -19.56 -4.35 -24.88
C SER A 105 -18.89 -3.05 -25.35
N LEU A 106 -19.47 -1.89 -25.04
CA LEU A 106 -18.89 -0.59 -25.36
C LEU A 106 -17.53 -0.39 -24.67
N ASN A 107 -17.44 -0.69 -23.37
CA ASN A 107 -16.19 -0.56 -22.60
C ASN A 107 -15.07 -1.44 -23.21
N ARG A 108 -15.41 -2.68 -23.58
CA ARG A 108 -14.49 -3.58 -24.28
C ARG A 108 -14.02 -3.00 -25.62
N ALA A 109 -14.93 -2.49 -26.44
CA ALA A 109 -14.59 -1.90 -27.74
C ALA A 109 -13.67 -0.67 -27.61
N LEU A 110 -13.96 0.22 -26.67
CA LEU A 110 -13.13 1.40 -26.40
C LEU A 110 -11.75 1.01 -25.85
N THR A 111 -11.67 -0.05 -25.04
CA THR A 111 -10.41 -0.60 -24.52
C THR A 111 -9.52 -1.15 -25.64
N LEU A 112 -10.11 -1.92 -26.57
CA LEU A 112 -9.40 -2.43 -27.75
C LEU A 112 -8.92 -1.28 -28.64
N TYR A 113 -9.77 -0.26 -28.86
CA TYR A 113 -9.40 0.91 -29.65
C TYR A 113 -8.27 1.72 -28.99
N ASN A 114 -8.29 1.85 -27.66
CA ASN A 114 -7.23 2.50 -26.90
C ASN A 114 -5.87 1.81 -27.07
N GLN A 115 -5.82 0.47 -27.07
CA GLN A 115 -4.61 -0.30 -27.36
C GLN A 115 -4.12 -0.04 -28.80
N HIS A 116 -5.05 -0.05 -29.76
CA HIS A 116 -4.73 0.23 -31.16
C HIS A 116 -4.17 1.65 -31.36
N LEU A 117 -4.72 2.66 -30.66
CA LEU A 117 -4.18 4.02 -30.67
C LEU A 117 -2.77 4.08 -30.10
N ALA A 118 -2.51 3.39 -28.98
CA ALA A 118 -1.18 3.36 -28.38
C ALA A 118 -0.13 2.79 -29.35
N GLU A 119 -0.51 1.77 -30.12
CA GLU A 119 0.37 1.10 -31.09
C GLU A 119 0.56 1.93 -32.37
N THR A 120 -0.51 2.47 -32.95
CA THR A 120 -0.50 3.03 -34.31
C THR A 120 -0.48 4.56 -34.36
N ARG A 121 -0.96 5.24 -33.31
CA ARG A 121 -1.13 6.69 -33.24
C ARG A 121 -0.80 7.24 -31.85
N PRO A 122 0.45 7.12 -31.37
CA PRO A 122 0.82 7.45 -29.98
C PRO A 122 0.59 8.91 -29.60
N ARG A 123 0.63 9.84 -30.57
CA ARG A 123 0.30 11.26 -30.33
C ARG A 123 -1.19 11.46 -30.03
N ASP A 124 -2.06 10.77 -30.77
CA ASP A 124 -3.51 10.82 -30.53
C ASP A 124 -3.87 10.14 -29.21
N TYR A 125 -3.23 9.01 -28.91
CA TYR A 125 -3.35 8.33 -27.61
C TYR A 125 -3.06 9.30 -26.45
N ALA A 126 -1.91 9.98 -26.49
CA ALA A 126 -1.51 10.93 -25.44
C ALA A 126 -2.47 12.13 -25.36
N ARG A 127 -2.93 12.65 -26.51
CA ARG A 127 -3.85 13.78 -26.57
C ARG A 127 -5.19 13.45 -25.91
N VAL A 128 -5.80 12.32 -26.29
CA VAL A 128 -7.13 11.89 -25.80
C VAL A 128 -7.09 11.62 -24.30
N LEU A 129 -6.02 11.01 -23.79
CA LEU A 129 -5.88 10.69 -22.37
C LEU A 129 -5.39 11.85 -21.51
N SER A 130 -4.96 12.96 -22.11
CA SER A 130 -4.48 14.15 -21.40
C SER A 130 -5.47 14.73 -20.37
N PRO A 131 -6.80 14.74 -20.56
CA PRO A 131 -7.72 15.26 -19.56
C PRO A 131 -7.72 14.41 -18.28
N LEU A 132 -7.67 13.09 -18.41
CA LEU A 132 -7.62 12.16 -17.27
C LEU A 132 -6.29 12.27 -16.53
N HIS A 133 -5.17 12.29 -17.26
CA HIS A 133 -3.85 12.50 -16.66
C HIS A 133 -3.78 13.84 -15.89
N ARG A 134 -4.36 14.90 -16.45
CA ARG A 134 -4.46 16.20 -15.77
C ARG A 134 -5.28 16.13 -14.49
N LEU A 135 -6.42 15.44 -14.49
CA LEU A 135 -7.22 15.28 -13.27
C LEU A 135 -6.43 14.55 -12.17
N ILE A 136 -5.74 13.47 -12.50
CA ILE A 136 -4.92 12.73 -11.54
C ILE A 136 -3.76 13.61 -11.03
N ARG A 137 -3.12 14.36 -11.91
CA ARG A 137 -2.04 15.29 -11.55
C ARG A 137 -2.52 16.38 -10.59
N ASP A 138 -3.72 16.92 -10.81
CA ASP A 138 -4.32 17.92 -9.92
C ASP A 138 -4.57 17.31 -8.53
N ILE A 139 -5.08 16.07 -8.44
CA ILE A 139 -5.29 15.34 -7.17
C ILE A 139 -3.95 15.10 -6.44
N VAL A 140 -2.92 14.64 -7.15
CA VAL A 140 -1.59 14.39 -6.56
C VAL A 140 -0.97 15.70 -6.06
N GLY A 141 -1.06 16.78 -6.85
CA GLY A 141 -0.57 18.11 -6.44
C GLY A 141 -1.31 18.66 -5.23
N GLN A 142 -2.63 18.45 -5.17
CA GLN A 142 -3.43 18.79 -3.99
C GLN A 142 -2.96 18.00 -2.77
N GLY A 143 -2.75 16.69 -2.86
CA GLY A 143 -2.32 15.87 -1.72
C GLY A 143 -0.93 16.20 -1.18
N ILE A 144 -0.01 16.65 -2.05
CA ILE A 144 1.28 17.19 -1.61
C ILE A 144 1.09 18.52 -0.87
N THR A 145 0.19 19.38 -1.37
CA THR A 145 -0.12 20.68 -0.75
C THR A 145 -0.80 20.51 0.62
N GLU A 146 -1.68 19.51 0.75
CA GLU A 146 -2.32 19.11 2.00
C GLU A 146 -1.34 18.45 3.00
N GLY A 147 -0.14 18.05 2.54
CA GLY A 147 0.87 17.39 3.37
C GLY A 147 0.60 15.90 3.63
N VAL A 148 -0.40 15.33 2.97
CA VAL A 148 -0.82 13.93 3.13
C VAL A 148 0.00 13.01 2.22
N PHE A 149 0.37 13.48 1.01
CA PHE A 149 1.17 12.71 0.06
C PHE A 149 2.66 13.05 0.22
N ASN A 150 3.54 12.16 -0.23
CA ASN A 150 4.98 12.37 -0.13
C ASN A 150 5.42 13.63 -0.93
N PRO A 151 6.05 14.65 -0.30
CA PRO A 151 6.44 15.88 -0.97
C PRO A 151 7.60 15.70 -1.97
N GLY A 152 8.31 14.56 -1.95
CA GLY A 152 9.38 14.25 -2.89
C GLY A 152 8.93 13.68 -4.24
N LEU A 153 7.62 13.55 -4.48
CA LEU A 153 7.10 12.97 -5.72
C LEU A 153 7.25 13.93 -6.92
N ASP A 154 7.66 13.38 -8.07
CA ASP A 154 7.38 14.03 -9.35
C ASP A 154 5.89 13.85 -9.67
N VAL A 155 5.13 14.94 -9.59
CA VAL A 155 3.66 14.93 -9.78
C VAL A 155 3.26 14.37 -11.15
N GLY A 156 4.03 14.68 -12.20
CA GLY A 156 3.73 14.24 -13.56
C GLY A 156 3.94 12.74 -13.73
N ALA A 157 5.07 12.24 -13.25
CA ALA A 157 5.41 10.82 -13.27
C ALA A 157 4.48 10.00 -12.37
N ALA A 158 4.23 10.46 -11.14
CA ALA A 158 3.32 9.80 -10.21
C ALA A 158 1.90 9.68 -10.80
N ALA A 159 1.37 10.76 -11.40
CA ALA A 159 0.07 10.73 -12.04
C ALA A 159 0.01 9.76 -13.23
N ALA A 160 1.09 9.67 -14.02
CA ALA A 160 1.17 8.71 -15.12
C ALA A 160 1.20 7.26 -14.61
N ILE A 161 1.96 6.97 -13.55
CA ILE A 161 2.03 5.64 -12.94
C ILE A 161 0.68 5.22 -12.36
N VAL A 162 0.00 6.10 -11.61
CA VAL A 162 -1.35 5.85 -11.06
C VAL A 162 -2.32 5.54 -12.20
N MET A 163 -2.33 6.38 -13.24
CA MET A 163 -3.18 6.19 -14.41
C MET A 163 -2.95 4.83 -15.07
N GLN A 164 -1.70 4.48 -15.34
CA GLN A 164 -1.36 3.23 -16.02
C GLN A 164 -1.63 1.99 -15.15
N THR A 165 -1.49 2.11 -13.83
CA THR A 165 -1.83 1.04 -12.88
C THR A 165 -3.33 0.73 -12.95
N VAL A 166 -4.17 1.75 -12.82
CA VAL A 166 -5.63 1.59 -12.83
C VAL A 166 -6.11 1.14 -14.20
N MET A 167 -5.72 1.83 -15.28
CA MET A 167 -6.13 1.44 -16.64
C MET A 167 -5.59 0.06 -17.04
N GLY A 168 -4.40 -0.32 -16.57
CA GLY A 168 -3.80 -1.62 -16.80
C GLY A 168 -4.63 -2.75 -16.20
N ALA A 169 -5.09 -2.58 -14.97
CA ALA A 169 -5.99 -3.52 -14.30
C ALA A 169 -7.36 -3.62 -15.00
N GLN A 170 -7.97 -2.48 -15.36
CA GLN A 170 -9.25 -2.47 -16.06
C GLN A 170 -9.17 -3.11 -17.45
N ARG A 171 -8.05 -2.92 -18.15
CA ARG A 171 -7.81 -3.61 -19.42
C ARG A 171 -7.78 -5.13 -19.25
N LEU A 172 -7.11 -5.65 -18.22
CA LEU A 172 -7.11 -7.10 -17.97
C LEU A 172 -8.54 -7.60 -17.70
N HIS A 173 -9.31 -6.84 -16.92
CA HIS A 173 -10.69 -7.17 -16.59
C HIS A 173 -11.63 -7.16 -17.82
N TRP A 174 -11.71 -6.05 -18.55
CA TRP A 174 -12.63 -5.94 -19.70
C TRP A 174 -12.25 -6.83 -20.89
N LEU A 175 -10.99 -7.26 -20.96
CA LEU A 175 -10.55 -8.21 -21.97
C LEU A 175 -10.70 -9.67 -21.53
N GLY A 176 -11.04 -9.94 -20.26
CA GLY A 176 -11.13 -11.29 -19.69
C GLY A 176 -9.77 -11.99 -19.68
N SER A 177 -8.72 -11.24 -19.38
CA SER A 177 -7.31 -11.68 -19.42
C SER A 177 -6.68 -11.62 -18.03
N GLU A 178 -7.46 -11.94 -16.98
CA GLU A 178 -7.01 -11.96 -15.59
C GLU A 178 -5.85 -12.95 -15.41
N LEU A 179 -4.71 -12.47 -14.92
CA LEU A 179 -3.50 -13.29 -14.78
C LEU A 179 -3.62 -14.37 -13.69
N ASN A 180 -4.40 -14.10 -12.64
CA ASN A 180 -4.62 -14.99 -11.50
C ASN A 180 -6.03 -15.59 -11.48
N GLY A 181 -6.80 -15.45 -12.56
CA GLY A 181 -8.19 -15.91 -12.64
C GLY A 181 -9.21 -15.06 -11.86
N THR A 182 -8.77 -14.02 -11.13
CA THR A 182 -9.64 -13.05 -10.45
C THR A 182 -9.32 -11.63 -10.88
N PRO A 183 -10.32 -10.74 -11.07
CA PRO A 183 -10.09 -9.33 -11.33
C PRO A 183 -9.37 -8.67 -10.15
N VAL A 184 -8.52 -7.67 -10.43
CA VAL A 184 -7.93 -6.83 -9.40
C VAL A 184 -9.03 -5.97 -8.80
N ASP A 185 -9.23 -6.06 -7.49
CA ASP A 185 -10.28 -5.31 -6.81
C ASP A 185 -9.90 -3.83 -6.65
N THR A 186 -10.92 -2.98 -6.63
CA THR A 186 -10.80 -1.52 -6.51
C THR A 186 -10.11 -1.11 -5.20
N GLY A 187 -10.33 -1.83 -4.10
CA GLY A 187 -9.62 -1.62 -2.83
C GLY A 187 -8.14 -1.92 -2.96
N GLN A 188 -7.77 -3.01 -3.65
CA GLN A 188 -6.36 -3.35 -3.90
C GLN A 188 -5.65 -2.28 -4.76
N LEU A 189 -6.34 -1.74 -5.76
CA LEU A 189 -5.82 -0.64 -6.58
C LEU A 189 -5.60 0.63 -5.77
N TYR A 190 -6.57 0.97 -4.92
CA TYR A 190 -6.46 2.11 -4.02
C TYR A 190 -5.30 1.94 -3.04
N ASP A 191 -5.22 0.82 -2.32
CA ASP A 191 -4.15 0.56 -1.36
C ASP A 191 -2.76 0.65 -1.99
N PHE A 192 -2.60 0.09 -3.20
CA PHE A 192 -1.35 0.16 -3.94
C PHE A 192 -0.99 1.60 -4.31
N CYS A 193 -1.95 2.37 -4.86
CA CYS A 193 -1.74 3.77 -5.22
C CYS A 193 -1.44 4.63 -3.98
N SER A 194 -2.15 4.42 -2.88
CA SER A 194 -1.96 5.12 -1.61
C SER A 194 -0.56 4.91 -1.04
N ARG A 195 -0.08 3.65 -1.02
CA ARG A 195 1.30 3.34 -0.61
C ARG A 195 2.33 3.95 -1.55
N ALA A 196 2.11 3.88 -2.87
CA ALA A 196 3.01 4.44 -3.87
C ALA A 196 3.11 5.97 -3.80
N LEU A 197 2.01 6.65 -3.44
CA LEU A 197 1.95 8.09 -3.23
C LEU A 197 2.46 8.50 -1.83
N GLY A 198 2.76 7.53 -0.97
CA GLY A 198 3.19 7.77 0.40
C GLY A 198 2.12 8.49 1.22
N ILE A 199 0.84 8.16 1.00
CA ILE A 199 -0.27 8.64 1.83
C ILE A 199 0.05 8.28 3.28
N ARG A 200 0.29 9.32 4.09
CA ARG A 200 0.51 9.19 5.52
C ARG A 200 -0.86 9.11 6.16
N GLU A 201 -1.31 7.92 6.54
CA GLU A 201 -2.53 7.78 7.35
C GLU A 201 -2.34 8.57 8.64
N THR A 202 -3.15 9.62 8.82
CA THR A 202 -3.03 10.55 9.94
C THR A 202 -3.58 10.02 11.27
N ASP A 203 -3.96 8.74 11.37
CA ASP A 203 -4.59 8.17 12.58
C ASP A 203 -4.10 6.78 13.05
N GLU A 204 -3.03 6.21 12.48
CA GLU A 204 -2.43 5.00 13.06
C GLU A 204 -1.14 5.30 13.83
N VAL A 205 -1.20 4.97 15.12
CA VAL A 205 -0.07 4.82 16.04
C VAL A 205 1.10 4.16 15.31
N SER A 206 2.18 4.92 15.07
CA SER A 206 3.54 4.45 14.79
C SER A 206 3.65 3.01 14.25
N THR A 207 3.56 2.83 12.93
CA THR A 207 3.90 1.56 12.23
C THR A 207 5.42 1.31 12.14
N VAL A 208 6.21 1.94 13.02
CA VAL A 208 7.54 1.41 13.33
C VAL A 208 7.31 0.20 14.22
N PRO A 209 7.65 -1.03 13.79
CA PRO A 209 7.53 -2.20 14.64
C PRO A 209 8.25 -1.90 15.95
N SER A 210 7.52 -2.01 17.05
CA SER A 210 8.06 -1.77 18.37
C SER A 210 9.20 -2.76 18.64
N LEU A 211 10.14 -2.40 19.51
CA LEU A 211 11.17 -3.34 19.95
C LEU A 211 10.57 -4.64 20.51
N ALA A 212 9.38 -4.56 21.12
CA ALA A 212 8.63 -5.71 21.60
C ALA A 212 8.23 -6.67 20.46
N GLU A 213 7.73 -6.15 19.34
CA GLU A 213 7.34 -6.97 18.18
C GLU A 213 8.57 -7.60 17.51
N LEU A 214 9.68 -6.85 17.41
CA LEU A 214 10.96 -7.37 16.91
C LEU A 214 11.47 -8.54 17.78
N PHE A 215 11.40 -8.39 19.11
CA PHE A 215 11.76 -9.45 20.05
C PHE A 215 10.82 -10.66 19.96
N GLY A 216 9.53 -10.44 19.77
CA GLY A 216 8.56 -11.52 19.53
C GLY A 216 8.88 -12.36 18.30
N GLN A 217 9.34 -11.75 17.21
CA GLN A 217 9.71 -12.46 15.98
C GLN A 217 10.89 -13.42 16.15
N ILE A 218 11.83 -13.11 17.04
CA ILE A 218 12.96 -13.98 17.38
C ILE A 218 12.66 -14.93 18.54
N GLY A 219 11.41 -14.96 19.00
CA GLY A 219 10.93 -15.83 20.08
C GLY A 219 11.35 -15.38 21.49
N MET A 220 11.87 -14.16 21.65
CA MET A 220 12.15 -13.59 22.96
C MET A 220 10.84 -13.19 23.64
N ARG A 221 10.57 -13.78 24.80
CA ARG A 221 9.32 -13.59 25.53
C ARG A 221 9.51 -13.80 27.03
N PRO A 222 8.63 -13.28 27.88
CA PRO A 222 8.61 -13.68 29.28
C PRO A 222 8.22 -15.15 29.41
N GLY A 223 8.74 -15.77 30.45
CA GLY A 223 8.41 -17.11 30.89
C GLY A 223 8.77 -17.26 32.36
N SER A 224 8.84 -18.51 32.80
CA SER A 224 9.31 -18.86 34.13
C SER A 224 10.30 -20.01 34.07
N ARG A 225 11.23 -20.03 35.01
CA ARG A 225 12.13 -21.16 35.25
C ARG A 225 12.10 -21.46 36.74
N ASN A 226 11.79 -22.70 37.10
CA ASN A 226 11.66 -23.14 38.49
C ASN A 226 10.72 -22.26 39.35
N GLY A 227 9.68 -21.70 38.73
CA GLY A 227 8.71 -20.79 39.38
C GLY A 227 9.18 -19.34 39.51
N GLU A 228 10.40 -19.01 39.10
CA GLU A 228 10.93 -17.64 39.07
C GLU A 228 10.73 -16.99 37.71
N PHE A 229 10.62 -15.65 37.68
CA PHE A 229 10.52 -14.88 36.44
C PHE A 229 11.77 -15.08 35.59
N ALA A 230 11.58 -15.32 34.30
CA ALA A 230 12.67 -15.35 33.34
C ALA A 230 12.24 -14.70 32.02
N MET A 231 13.18 -14.10 31.30
CA MET A 231 13.02 -13.92 29.85
C MET A 231 13.61 -15.14 29.15
N THR A 232 12.90 -15.69 28.19
CA THR A 232 13.32 -16.87 27.44
C THR A 232 13.44 -16.59 25.96
N MET A 233 14.35 -17.30 25.29
CA MET A 233 14.54 -17.25 23.84
C MET A 233 14.97 -18.62 23.31
N PRO A 234 14.26 -19.20 22.33
CA PRO A 234 14.60 -20.50 21.75
C PRO A 234 15.82 -20.39 20.84
N VAL A 235 16.60 -21.47 20.75
CA VAL A 235 17.64 -21.59 19.73
C VAL A 235 16.99 -21.90 18.38
N SER A 236 17.14 -21.01 17.41
CA SER A 236 16.60 -21.16 16.05
C SER A 236 17.63 -20.73 14.98
N PRO A 237 17.45 -21.13 13.71
CA PRO A 237 18.35 -20.73 12.62
C PRO A 237 18.54 -19.21 12.46
N GLN A 238 17.58 -18.41 12.95
CA GLN A 238 17.58 -16.95 12.81
C GLN A 238 18.41 -16.24 13.89
N VAL A 239 18.73 -16.91 14.99
CA VAL A 239 19.35 -16.31 16.19
C VAL A 239 20.71 -16.93 16.55
N VAL A 240 21.16 -17.93 15.78
CA VAL A 240 22.47 -18.56 15.98
C VAL A 240 23.58 -17.86 15.20
N ASN A 241 24.80 -17.90 15.74
CA ASN A 241 26.01 -17.46 15.06
C ASN A 241 26.56 -18.53 14.12
N THR A 242 27.71 -18.25 13.48
CA THR A 242 28.40 -19.19 12.56
C THR A 242 28.86 -20.50 13.20
N SER A 243 28.89 -20.58 14.54
CA SER A 243 29.20 -21.82 15.28
C SER A 243 27.95 -22.65 15.64
N GLY A 244 26.76 -22.19 15.24
CA GLY A 244 25.49 -22.82 15.57
C GLY A 244 25.02 -22.63 17.01
N ALA A 245 25.65 -21.71 17.75
CA ALA A 245 25.24 -21.35 19.10
C ALA A 245 24.49 -20.01 19.10
N LEU A 246 23.59 -19.79 20.04
CA LEU A 246 22.87 -18.53 20.22
C LEU A 246 23.85 -17.34 20.21
N GLN A 247 23.57 -16.34 19.37
CA GLN A 247 24.47 -15.22 19.18
C GLN A 247 24.68 -14.46 20.50
N GLY A 248 25.93 -14.23 20.89
CA GLY A 248 26.27 -13.61 22.17
C GLY A 248 25.64 -12.23 22.37
N GLY A 249 25.48 -11.45 21.30
CA GLY A 249 24.77 -10.16 21.34
C GLY A 249 23.31 -10.30 21.74
N LEU A 250 22.62 -11.35 21.28
CA LEU A 250 21.23 -11.61 21.66
C LEU A 250 21.11 -12.11 23.10
N ILE A 251 22.12 -12.81 23.63
CA ILE A 251 22.19 -13.13 25.07
C ILE A 251 22.34 -11.86 25.90
N ALA A 252 23.17 -10.90 25.47
CA ALA A 252 23.30 -9.61 26.14
C ALA A 252 21.99 -8.82 26.11
N THR A 253 21.27 -8.82 24.98
CA THR A 253 19.93 -8.23 24.88
C THR A 253 18.93 -8.93 25.80
N LEU A 254 18.95 -10.26 25.86
CA LEU A 254 18.06 -11.03 26.76
C LEU A 254 18.31 -10.68 28.24
N VAL A 255 19.59 -10.52 28.63
CA VAL A 255 19.99 -10.05 29.96
C VAL A 255 19.44 -8.65 30.26
N ASP A 256 19.61 -7.72 29.33
CA ASP A 256 19.17 -6.33 29.47
C ASP A 256 17.65 -6.24 29.65
N VAL A 257 16.89 -6.92 28.79
CA VAL A 257 15.43 -6.96 28.83
C VAL A 257 14.93 -7.64 30.10
N ALA A 258 15.53 -8.75 30.52
CA ALA A 258 15.16 -9.44 31.76
C ALA A 258 15.38 -8.55 32.99
N GLY A 259 16.56 -7.93 33.10
CA GLY A 259 16.88 -7.03 34.19
C GLY A 259 15.98 -5.80 34.21
N GLY A 260 15.76 -5.17 33.05
CA GLY A 260 14.93 -3.97 32.94
C GLY A 260 13.49 -4.25 33.34
N GLN A 261 12.91 -5.33 32.82
CA GLN A 261 11.52 -5.70 33.08
C GLN A 261 11.29 -6.14 34.52
N PHE A 262 12.23 -6.88 35.12
CA PHE A 262 12.17 -7.25 36.53
C PHE A 262 12.40 -6.03 37.44
N GLY A 263 13.24 -5.09 37.02
CA GLY A 263 13.55 -3.88 37.76
C GLY A 263 12.40 -2.90 37.91
N LEU A 264 11.43 -2.92 37.00
CA LEU A 264 10.27 -2.02 37.04
C LEU A 264 9.51 -2.14 38.38
N ASP A 265 9.47 -3.32 38.99
CA ASP A 265 8.80 -3.57 40.28
C ASP A 265 9.44 -2.82 41.46
N TYR A 266 10.67 -2.37 41.29
CA TYR A 266 11.46 -1.72 42.34
C TYR A 266 11.54 -0.20 42.14
N LEU A 267 10.88 0.35 41.12
CA LEU A 267 10.86 1.79 40.83
C LEU A 267 9.87 2.55 41.70
N GLN A 268 10.22 3.79 42.04
CA GLN A 268 9.29 4.72 42.66
C GLN A 268 8.46 5.43 41.58
N PRO A 269 7.19 5.80 41.88
CA PRO A 269 6.39 6.61 40.96
C PRO A 269 7.11 7.89 40.54
N GLY A 270 7.10 8.19 39.24
CA GLY A 270 7.81 9.34 38.66
C GLY A 270 9.30 9.10 38.39
N THR A 271 9.76 7.84 38.50
CA THR A 271 11.10 7.42 38.06
C THR A 271 11.03 6.36 36.96
N THR A 272 12.07 6.34 36.12
CA THR A 272 12.35 5.32 35.12
C THR A 272 13.82 4.89 35.22
N MET A 273 14.22 3.88 34.47
CA MET A 273 15.58 3.37 34.49
C MET A 273 16.16 3.21 33.08
N THR A 274 17.48 3.36 32.96
CA THR A 274 18.23 3.15 31.72
C THR A 274 19.51 2.39 32.00
N THR A 275 19.91 1.50 31.11
CA THR A 275 21.13 0.70 31.24
C THR A 275 22.36 1.60 31.21
N SER A 276 23.13 1.63 32.29
CA SER A 276 24.40 2.36 32.37
C SER A 276 25.56 1.49 31.90
N ASP A 277 25.59 0.25 32.36
CA ASP A 277 26.59 -0.73 31.99
C ASP A 277 26.04 -2.16 32.11
N LEU A 278 26.60 -3.04 31.28
CA LEU A 278 26.24 -4.44 31.18
C LEU A 278 27.51 -5.24 30.90
N PHE A 279 27.77 -6.25 31.72
CA PHE A 279 28.91 -7.16 31.56
C PHE A 279 28.43 -8.60 31.55
N VAL A 280 28.69 -9.33 30.46
CA VAL A 280 28.35 -10.76 30.33
C VAL A 280 29.61 -11.60 30.34
N ARG A 281 29.59 -12.70 31.11
CA ARG A 281 30.58 -13.77 31.07
C ARG A 281 29.93 -15.01 30.46
N TYR A 282 30.33 -15.36 29.25
CA TYR A 282 29.89 -16.58 28.57
C TYR A 282 30.67 -17.77 29.11
N LEU A 283 29.98 -18.75 29.70
CA LEU A 283 30.60 -19.94 30.29
C LEU A 283 30.51 -21.14 29.34
N ARG A 284 29.36 -21.31 28.68
CA ARG A 284 29.07 -22.42 27.76
C ARG A 284 28.17 -21.95 26.60
N PRO A 285 28.29 -22.55 25.40
CA PRO A 285 27.46 -22.21 24.25
C PRO A 285 26.04 -22.78 24.35
N VAL A 286 25.02 -21.96 24.05
CA VAL A 286 23.62 -22.42 23.96
C VAL A 286 23.36 -22.95 22.54
N ARG A 287 23.30 -24.27 22.34
CA ARG A 287 23.17 -24.88 21.00
C ARG A 287 21.81 -25.49 20.70
N GLN A 288 21.02 -25.78 21.72
CA GLN A 288 19.73 -26.45 21.61
C GLN A 288 18.79 -25.96 22.73
N GLY A 289 17.50 -26.24 22.59
CA GLY A 289 16.48 -25.83 23.57
C GLY A 289 16.31 -24.32 23.62
N SER A 290 16.11 -23.79 24.83
CA SER A 290 15.93 -22.36 25.08
C SER A 290 16.94 -21.85 26.11
N ALA A 291 17.31 -20.57 25.99
CA ALA A 291 18.03 -19.84 27.03
C ALA A 291 17.02 -19.14 27.95
N PHE A 292 17.25 -19.19 29.26
CA PHE A 292 16.43 -18.52 30.28
C PHE A 292 17.29 -17.54 31.08
N ALA A 293 16.99 -16.24 30.95
CA ALA A 293 17.62 -15.17 31.72
C ALA A 293 16.82 -14.91 32.99
N VAL A 294 17.40 -15.26 34.14
CA VAL A 294 16.80 -15.14 35.47
C VAL A 294 17.46 -13.99 36.21
N PRO A 295 16.76 -12.85 36.39
CA PRO A 295 17.31 -11.68 37.07
C PRO A 295 17.17 -11.76 38.59
N LYS A 296 18.15 -11.22 39.30
CA LYS A 296 18.19 -11.07 40.75
C LYS A 296 18.72 -9.70 41.13
N VAL A 297 17.99 -8.97 41.98
CA VAL A 297 18.46 -7.69 42.51
C VAL A 297 19.61 -7.93 43.48
N LEU A 298 20.77 -7.33 43.22
CA LEU A 298 21.89 -7.28 44.16
C LEU A 298 21.81 -6.04 45.05
N ARG A 299 21.41 -4.91 44.46
CA ARG A 299 21.27 -3.63 45.17
C ARG A 299 20.19 -2.77 44.51
N SER A 300 19.24 -2.29 45.29
CA SER A 300 18.28 -1.27 44.87
C SER A 300 18.53 0.03 45.64
N GLY A 301 18.82 1.12 44.93
CA GLY A 301 19.11 2.44 45.52
C GLY A 301 18.50 3.57 44.71
N ARG A 302 18.48 4.79 45.27
CA ARG A 302 17.77 5.94 44.68
C ARG A 302 18.28 6.40 43.30
N ARG A 303 19.56 6.16 42.99
CA ARG A 303 20.21 6.62 41.75
C ARG A 303 20.61 5.49 40.82
N ALA A 304 20.66 4.26 41.32
CA ALA A 304 21.14 3.11 40.57
C ALA A 304 20.57 1.81 41.13
N MET A 305 20.40 0.83 40.25
CA MET A 305 19.97 -0.53 40.58
C MET A 305 20.94 -1.51 39.93
N VAL A 306 21.52 -2.39 40.74
CA VAL A 306 22.48 -3.40 40.29
C VAL A 306 21.80 -4.76 40.36
N MET A 307 21.82 -5.49 39.23
CA MET A 307 21.29 -6.84 39.14
C MET A 307 22.34 -7.83 38.65
N GLN A 308 22.21 -9.06 39.11
CA GLN A 308 22.79 -10.23 38.48
C GLN A 308 21.73 -10.88 37.60
N VAL A 309 22.09 -11.29 36.39
CA VAL A 309 21.21 -12.06 35.51
C VAL A 309 21.95 -13.30 35.05
N ASP A 310 21.46 -14.45 35.48
CA ASP A 310 22.04 -15.74 35.14
C ASP A 310 21.27 -16.37 33.98
N ILE A 311 22.00 -16.94 33.02
CA ILE A 311 21.45 -17.57 31.82
C ILE A 311 21.58 -19.07 31.95
N PHE A 312 20.46 -19.76 31.83
CA PHE A 312 20.39 -21.21 31.95
C PHE A 312 19.78 -21.88 30.72
N GLY A 313 20.06 -23.17 30.55
CA GLY A 313 19.45 -24.02 29.52
C GLY A 313 18.15 -24.70 29.96
N ASP A 314 17.60 -25.49 29.03
CA ASP A 314 16.35 -26.26 29.14
C ASP A 314 16.55 -27.70 29.71
N GLY A 315 17.74 -28.00 30.26
CA GLY A 315 18.06 -29.34 30.77
C GLY A 315 17.61 -29.56 32.22
N ASP A 316 17.17 -30.79 32.54
CA ASP A 316 16.73 -31.24 33.87
C ASP A 316 17.84 -31.32 34.95
N GLY A 317 19.06 -30.88 34.64
CA GLY A 317 20.12 -30.70 35.63
C GLY A 317 20.06 -29.29 36.19
N ASP A 318 19.71 -29.14 37.48
CA ASP A 318 19.39 -27.88 38.16
C ASP A 318 20.33 -26.67 37.90
N ASP A 319 21.58 -26.86 37.47
CA ASP A 319 22.62 -25.83 37.42
C ASP A 319 23.39 -25.73 36.08
N GLU A 320 22.77 -25.95 34.91
CA GLU A 320 23.48 -25.62 33.66
C GLU A 320 23.53 -24.10 33.42
N LEU A 321 24.33 -23.41 34.23
CA LEU A 321 24.68 -22.00 34.05
C LEU A 321 25.51 -21.84 32.76
N LEU A 322 24.90 -21.21 31.76
CA LEU A 322 25.47 -21.00 30.42
C LEU A 322 26.20 -19.65 30.33
N ALA A 323 25.67 -18.64 31.00
CA ALA A 323 26.32 -17.34 31.15
C ALA A 323 25.87 -16.69 32.46
N THR A 324 26.67 -15.76 32.96
CA THR A 324 26.29 -14.88 34.08
C THR A 324 26.58 -13.44 33.69
N ALA A 325 25.72 -12.52 34.10
CA ALA A 325 25.86 -11.12 33.78
C ALA A 325 25.59 -10.23 34.99
N THR A 326 26.22 -9.07 34.99
CA THR A 326 25.86 -7.96 35.88
C THR A 326 25.37 -6.82 35.01
N VAL A 327 24.22 -6.26 35.39
CA VAL A 327 23.64 -5.10 34.74
C VAL A 327 23.41 -4.01 35.77
N ASN A 328 23.75 -2.79 35.41
CA ASN A 328 23.55 -1.62 36.25
C ASN A 328 22.64 -0.64 35.53
N PHE A 329 21.53 -0.30 36.16
CA PHE A 329 20.59 0.68 35.66
C PHE A 329 20.74 1.98 36.42
N ALA A 330 20.86 3.11 35.73
CA ALA A 330 20.69 4.43 36.32
C ALA A 330 19.20 4.71 36.50
N ILE A 331 18.80 5.15 37.69
CA ILE A 331 17.44 5.59 37.96
C ILE A 331 17.37 7.10 37.73
N ILE A 332 16.46 7.51 36.85
CA ILE A 332 16.28 8.89 36.44
C ILE A 332 14.81 9.31 36.62
N ASN A 333 14.56 10.61 36.71
CA ASN A 333 13.20 11.13 36.75
C ASN A 333 12.54 10.92 35.37
N GLY A 334 11.31 10.43 35.37
CA GLY A 334 10.57 10.16 34.14
C GLY A 334 9.28 9.40 34.42
N PRO A 335 8.38 9.30 33.42
CA PRO A 335 7.16 8.50 33.58
C PRO A 335 7.53 7.05 33.91
N THR A 336 6.99 6.53 35.00
CA THR A 336 7.21 5.14 35.41
C THR A 336 6.51 4.21 34.41
N PRO A 337 7.22 3.31 33.73
CA PRO A 337 6.61 2.39 32.77
C PRO A 337 5.60 1.48 33.46
N THR A 338 4.37 1.41 32.93
CA THR A 338 3.29 0.57 33.50
C THR A 338 3.10 -0.75 32.77
N ASN A 339 3.59 -0.89 31.53
CA ASN A 339 3.48 -2.09 30.71
C ASN A 339 4.86 -2.69 30.44
N GLY A 340 5.36 -3.54 31.34
CA GLY A 340 6.41 -4.50 30.97
C GLY A 340 5.79 -5.61 30.10
N LEU A 341 6.60 -6.35 29.34
CA LEU A 341 6.14 -7.50 28.51
C LEU A 341 5.44 -8.63 29.31
N ARG A 342 5.11 -8.47 30.59
CA ARG A 342 4.60 -9.56 31.45
C ARG A 342 3.33 -10.13 30.83
N ALA A 343 3.31 -11.44 30.64
CA ALA A 343 2.09 -12.14 30.29
C ALA A 343 1.05 -11.85 31.39
N ASP A 344 -0.09 -11.31 31.00
CA ASP A 344 -1.28 -11.33 31.84
C ASP A 344 -1.51 -12.79 32.28
N GLY A 345 -1.72 -12.98 33.59
CA GLY A 345 -1.67 -14.27 34.28
C GLY A 345 -2.67 -15.32 33.81
#